data_AF-A0A2M7X5C9-F1
#
_entry.id   AF-A0A2M7X5C9-F1
#
_cell.length_a   1.000
_cell.length_b   1.000
_cell.length_c   1.000
_cell.angle_alpha   90.00
_cell.angle_beta   90.00
_cell.angle_gamma   90.00
#
_symmetry.space_group_name_H-M   'P 1'
#
loop_
_entity.id
_entity.type
_entity.pdbx_description
1 polymer ?
#
loop_
_entity_poly.entity_id
_entity_poly.type
_entity_poly.pdbx_seq_one_letter_code
_entity_poly.pdbx_strand_id
1 'polypeptide(L)'
;MLTPEKKKGKYVYYHCTQYHGKHGANWFSEDKLTQQFLDIFNAIKLPQEAVEEITKSLKESHEDKTHFQKDLQDRYQSEYNKFQNRIEKGWEEQLDGSITKSFYEKKRKEYREKQEILERKMINTREADEAYYINANYVLNLASRASELFESSELEQKRILIKTALQNLTIDDENLHYDWIKPFDVIAESVNSTTWLRVED
;
A
#
# COMPACT_ATOMS: atom_id res chain seq x y z
N MET A 1 -29.83 2.20 -10.36
CA MET A 1 -29.35 0.89 -9.86
C MET A 1 -29.49 -0.12 -10.98
N LEU A 2 -28.51 -1.00 -11.15
CA LEU A 2 -28.49 -2.03 -12.19
C LEU A 2 -28.84 -3.38 -11.59
N THR A 3 -29.71 -4.14 -12.27
CA THR A 3 -30.16 -5.46 -11.80
C THR A 3 -29.94 -6.51 -12.88
N PRO A 4 -29.34 -7.67 -12.56
CA PRO A 4 -29.19 -8.78 -13.50
C PRO A 4 -30.51 -9.55 -13.68
N GLU A 5 -30.78 -9.97 -14.90
CA GLU A 5 -31.89 -10.86 -15.28
C GLU A 5 -31.38 -11.97 -16.20
N LYS A 6 -31.72 -13.23 -15.86
CA LYS A 6 -31.38 -14.40 -16.67
C LYS A 6 -32.42 -14.61 -17.76
N LYS A 7 -32.00 -14.55 -19.02
CA LYS A 7 -32.79 -14.93 -20.19
C LYS A 7 -32.37 -16.29 -20.74
N LYS A 8 -33.37 -17.12 -21.08
CA LYS A 8 -33.18 -18.47 -21.67
C LYS A 8 -32.27 -19.38 -20.83
N GLY A 9 -32.27 -19.23 -19.51
CA GLY A 9 -31.50 -20.04 -18.56
C GLY A 9 -29.96 -19.90 -18.64
N LYS A 10 -29.42 -19.17 -19.62
CA LYS A 10 -27.98 -19.09 -19.89
C LYS A 10 -27.44 -17.67 -19.97
N TYR A 11 -28.21 -16.71 -20.50
CA TYR A 11 -27.70 -15.37 -20.78
C TYR A 11 -28.10 -14.41 -19.66
N VAL A 12 -27.14 -13.67 -19.12
CA VAL A 12 -27.41 -12.63 -18.13
C VAL A 12 -27.39 -11.27 -18.82
N TYR A 13 -28.44 -10.51 -18.59
CA TYR A 13 -28.53 -9.12 -19.01
C TYR A 13 -28.73 -8.23 -17.79
N TYR A 14 -28.17 -7.04 -17.84
CA TYR A 14 -28.39 -6.02 -16.84
C TYR A 14 -29.29 -4.94 -17.42
N HIS A 15 -30.15 -4.41 -16.56
CA HIS A 15 -31.01 -3.28 -16.89
C HIS A 15 -31.02 -2.28 -15.74
N CYS A 16 -31.21 -1.01 -16.07
CA CYS A 16 -31.45 0.02 -15.06
C CYS A 16 -32.85 -0.15 -14.48
N THR A 17 -32.96 -0.15 -13.15
CA THR A 17 -34.23 -0.19 -12.43
C THR A 17 -35.04 1.11 -12.55
N GLN A 18 -34.48 2.15 -13.16
CA GLN A 18 -35.11 3.48 -13.32
C GLN A 18 -35.53 4.12 -11.98
N TYR A 19 -34.82 3.79 -10.90
CA TYR A 19 -35.12 4.28 -9.54
C TYR A 19 -35.19 5.81 -9.43
N HIS A 20 -34.41 6.54 -10.23
CA HIS A 20 -34.40 8.01 -10.28
C HIS A 20 -35.24 8.61 -11.42
N GLY A 21 -36.14 7.84 -12.02
CA GLY A 21 -37.01 8.30 -13.10
C GLY A 21 -36.79 7.56 -14.41
N LYS A 22 -37.77 7.67 -15.33
CA LYS A 22 -37.72 6.99 -16.62
C LYS A 22 -36.77 7.73 -17.57
N HIS A 23 -35.71 7.04 -17.99
CA HIS A 23 -34.70 7.61 -18.90
C HIS A 23 -34.36 6.67 -20.07
N GLY A 24 -35.21 5.66 -20.34
CA GLY A 24 -35.10 4.85 -21.55
C GLY A 24 -33.82 4.02 -21.70
N ALA A 25 -33.10 3.74 -20.60
CA ALA A 25 -31.82 3.02 -20.67
C ALA A 25 -31.93 1.65 -21.35
N ASN A 26 -30.96 1.38 -22.22
CA ASN A 26 -30.83 0.12 -22.93
C ASN A 26 -30.42 -1.01 -21.99
N TRP A 27 -30.82 -2.22 -22.38
CA TRP A 27 -30.33 -3.44 -21.74
C TRP A 27 -28.94 -3.75 -22.27
N PHE A 28 -28.05 -4.20 -21.39
CA PHE A 28 -26.71 -4.59 -21.79
C PHE A 28 -26.40 -6.00 -21.32
N SER A 29 -25.66 -6.75 -22.13
CA SER A 29 -25.26 -8.13 -21.84
C SER A 29 -24.07 -8.17 -20.87
N GLU A 30 -24.04 -9.18 -20.00
CA GLU A 30 -22.88 -9.44 -19.12
C GLU A 30 -21.56 -9.62 -19.90
N ASP A 31 -21.61 -10.22 -21.09
CA ASP A 31 -20.43 -10.42 -21.94
C ASP A 31 -19.80 -9.09 -22.37
N LYS A 32 -20.61 -8.14 -22.85
CA LYS A 32 -20.13 -6.78 -23.19
C LYS A 32 -19.51 -6.06 -22.00
N LEU A 33 -20.13 -6.17 -20.82
CA LEU A 33 -19.60 -5.54 -19.61
C LEU A 33 -18.26 -6.19 -19.21
N THR A 34 -18.18 -7.51 -19.29
CA THR A 34 -16.95 -8.28 -19.02
C THR A 34 -15.84 -7.85 -19.97
N GLN A 35 -16.14 -7.65 -21.26
CA GLN A 35 -15.16 -7.17 -22.23
C GLN A 35 -14.65 -5.76 -21.89
N GLN A 36 -15.54 -4.84 -21.50
CA GLN A 36 -15.11 -3.49 -21.11
C GLN A 36 -14.17 -3.52 -19.90
N PHE A 37 -14.44 -4.36 -18.89
CA PHE A 37 -13.51 -4.54 -17.77
C PHE A 37 -12.17 -5.16 -18.19
N LEU A 38 -12.18 -6.12 -19.12
CA LEU A 38 -10.94 -6.68 -19.68
C LEU A 38 -10.11 -5.60 -20.38
N ASP A 39 -10.75 -4.76 -21.17
CA ASP A 39 -10.08 -3.67 -21.89
C ASP A 39 -9.47 -2.65 -20.90
N ILE A 40 -10.19 -2.31 -19.83
CA ILE A 40 -9.71 -1.44 -18.74
C ILE A 40 -8.46 -2.05 -18.08
N PHE A 41 -8.49 -3.33 -17.72
CA PHE A 41 -7.34 -3.99 -17.09
C PHE A 41 -6.17 -4.20 -18.04
N ASN A 42 -6.42 -4.39 -19.34
CA ASN A 42 -5.38 -4.43 -20.35
C ASN A 42 -4.70 -3.07 -20.54
N ALA A 43 -5.43 -1.96 -20.40
CA ALA A 43 -4.89 -0.61 -20.55
C ALA A 43 -3.87 -0.24 -19.46
N ILE A 44 -3.90 -0.90 -18.30
CA ILE A 44 -2.92 -0.70 -17.21
C ILE A 44 -1.87 -1.80 -17.12
N LYS A 45 -1.87 -2.74 -18.09
CA LYS A 45 -0.97 -3.89 -18.07
C LYS A 45 0.47 -3.42 -18.25
N LEU A 46 1.24 -3.52 -17.19
CA LEU A 46 2.68 -3.28 -17.22
C LEU A 46 3.39 -4.44 -17.92
N PRO A 47 4.39 -4.17 -18.78
CA PRO A 47 5.30 -5.21 -19.25
C PRO A 47 5.96 -5.92 -18.07
N GLN A 48 6.07 -7.24 -18.16
CA GLN A 48 6.66 -8.05 -17.08
C GLN A 48 8.08 -7.60 -16.73
N GLU A 49 8.87 -7.23 -17.75
CA GLU A 49 10.23 -6.69 -17.59
C GLU A 49 10.25 -5.40 -16.76
N ALA A 50 9.30 -4.49 -16.99
CA ALA A 50 9.20 -3.24 -16.22
C ALA A 50 8.80 -3.51 -14.76
N VAL A 51 7.90 -4.47 -14.52
CA VAL A 51 7.54 -4.88 -13.14
C VAL A 51 8.75 -5.47 -12.42
N GLU A 52 9.52 -6.32 -13.09
CA GLU A 52 10.72 -6.93 -12.52
C GLU A 52 11.78 -5.88 -12.18
N GLU A 53 12.01 -4.92 -13.07
CA GLU A 53 12.95 -3.83 -12.86
C GLU A 53 12.54 -2.94 -11.67
N ILE A 54 11.28 -2.49 -11.64
CA ILE A 54 10.76 -1.64 -10.55
C ILE A 54 10.78 -2.40 -9.23
N THR A 55 10.36 -3.67 -9.23
CA THR A 55 10.35 -4.51 -8.03
C THR A 55 11.78 -4.74 -7.51
N LYS A 56 12.74 -4.96 -8.40
CA LYS A 56 14.16 -5.08 -8.04
C LYS A 56 14.69 -3.80 -7.43
N SER A 57 14.46 -2.64 -8.06
CA SER A 57 14.89 -1.34 -7.54
C SER A 57 14.25 -1.02 -6.18
N LEU A 58 12.95 -1.28 -6.02
CA LEU A 58 12.24 -1.13 -4.75
C LEU A 58 12.83 -2.04 -3.67
N LYS A 59 13.17 -3.28 -4.01
CA LYS A 59 13.77 -4.23 -3.08
C LYS A 59 15.15 -3.77 -2.63
N GLU A 60 16.02 -3.38 -3.55
CA GLU A 60 17.36 -2.87 -3.25
C GLU A 60 17.28 -1.63 -2.35
N SER A 61 16.41 -0.66 -2.69
CA SER A 61 16.19 0.51 -1.85
C SER A 61 15.63 0.18 -0.46
N HIS A 62 14.76 -0.83 -0.36
CA HIS A 62 14.20 -1.29 0.91
C HIS A 62 15.23 -2.01 1.79
N GLU A 63 16.09 -2.84 1.18
CA GLU A 63 17.18 -3.55 1.87
C GLU A 63 18.20 -2.57 2.45
N ASP A 64 18.63 -1.57 1.67
CA ASP A 64 19.53 -0.50 2.14
C ASP A 64 18.91 0.30 3.29
N LYS A 65 17.62 0.65 3.17
CA LYS A 65 16.88 1.37 4.21
C LYS A 65 16.75 0.53 5.48
N THR A 66 16.49 -0.77 5.34
CA THR A 66 16.38 -1.71 6.46
C THR A 66 17.71 -1.81 7.21
N HIS A 67 18.84 -1.88 6.50
CA HIS A 67 20.16 -1.86 7.13
C HIS A 67 20.40 -0.56 7.90
N PHE A 68 20.14 0.59 7.26
CA PHE A 68 20.28 1.89 7.92
C PHE A 68 19.39 2.03 9.15
N GLN A 69 18.16 1.54 9.09
CA GLN A 69 17.22 1.56 10.21
C GLN A 69 17.67 0.66 11.36
N LYS A 70 18.16 -0.53 11.05
CA LYS A 70 18.71 -1.44 12.04
C LYS A 70 19.91 -0.82 12.73
N ASP A 71 20.84 -0.23 11.97
CA ASP A 71 22.00 0.48 12.53
C ASP A 71 21.56 1.63 13.46
N LEU A 72 20.52 2.37 13.07
CA LEU A 72 19.99 3.47 13.87
C LEU A 72 19.33 2.97 15.17
N GLN A 73 18.59 1.86 15.09
CA GLN A 73 17.97 1.21 16.23
C GLN A 73 19.02 0.68 17.21
N ASP A 74 20.05 0.02 16.72
CA ASP A 74 21.17 -0.48 17.53
C ASP A 74 21.92 0.67 18.21
N ARG A 75 22.12 1.80 17.51
CA ARG A 75 22.71 3.02 18.10
C ARG A 75 21.84 3.61 19.21
N TYR A 76 20.53 3.73 19.01
CA TYR A 76 19.62 4.22 20.03
C TYR A 76 19.56 3.30 21.25
N GLN A 77 19.53 1.98 21.03
CA GLN A 77 19.55 1.00 22.09
C GLN A 77 20.87 1.06 22.89
N SER A 78 22.00 1.21 22.21
CA SER A 78 23.32 1.36 22.86
C SER A 78 23.39 2.62 23.74
N GLU A 79 22.93 3.78 23.23
CA GLU A 79 22.88 5.01 24.03
C GLU A 79 21.87 4.91 25.19
N TYR A 80 20.73 4.24 25.00
CA TYR A 80 19.79 3.95 26.09
C TYR A 80 20.45 3.14 27.20
N ASN A 81 21.15 2.06 26.84
CA ASN A 81 21.83 1.17 27.78
C ASN A 81 22.96 1.90 28.52
N LYS A 82 23.66 2.81 27.85
CA LYS A 82 24.67 3.66 28.49
C LYS A 82 24.09 4.56 29.57
N PHE A 83 22.88 5.11 29.38
CA PHE A 83 22.19 5.85 30.44
C PHE A 83 21.70 4.95 31.56
N GLN A 84 21.20 3.75 31.23
CA GLN A 84 20.80 2.75 32.22
C GLN A 84 21.98 2.36 33.13
N ASN A 85 23.14 2.03 32.54
CA ASN A 85 24.36 1.67 33.28
C ASN A 85 24.85 2.83 34.16
N ARG A 86 24.70 4.08 33.71
CA ARG A 86 25.06 5.27 34.52
C ARG A 86 24.12 5.46 35.71
N ILE A 87 22.84 5.12 35.56
CA ILE A 87 21.88 5.14 36.67
C ILE A 87 22.25 4.06 37.69
N GLU A 88 22.51 2.83 37.25
CA GLU A 88 22.88 1.71 38.13
C GLU A 88 24.18 1.96 38.87
N LYS A 89 25.24 2.38 38.17
CA LYS A 89 26.50 2.75 38.82
C LYS A 89 26.32 3.92 39.81
N GLY A 90 25.54 4.93 39.43
CA GLY A 90 25.25 6.05 40.33
C GLY A 90 24.52 5.62 41.60
N TRP A 91 23.70 4.58 41.54
CA TRP A 91 23.05 4.01 42.72
C TRP A 91 24.04 3.37 43.67
N GLU A 92 24.97 2.55 43.16
CA GLU A 92 26.04 1.93 43.95
C GLU A 92 26.92 3.00 44.63
N GLU A 93 27.38 4.00 43.88
CA GLU A 93 28.18 5.12 44.41
C GLU A 93 27.44 5.93 45.49
N GLN A 94 26.10 5.99 45.41
CA GLN A 94 25.28 6.65 46.43
C GLN A 94 25.18 5.79 47.70
N LEU A 95 25.09 4.47 47.57
CA LEU A 95 25.09 3.55 48.72
C LEU A 95 26.45 3.56 49.44
N ASP A 96 27.55 3.66 48.69
CA ASP A 96 28.91 3.77 49.21
C ASP A 96 29.23 5.15 49.81
N GLY A 97 28.32 6.12 49.64
CA GLY A 97 28.47 7.48 50.16
C GLY A 97 29.38 8.40 49.32
N SER A 98 29.86 7.94 48.17
CA SER A 98 30.67 8.73 47.22
C SER A 98 29.91 9.93 46.64
N ILE A 99 28.58 9.83 46.54
CA ILE A 99 27.71 10.92 46.09
C ILE A 99 26.50 11.12 47.00
N THR A 100 25.95 12.33 46.99
CA THR A 100 24.74 12.63 47.75
C THR A 100 23.49 12.10 47.05
N LYS A 101 22.46 11.75 47.84
CA LYS A 101 21.14 11.35 47.34
C LYS A 101 20.53 12.38 46.37
N SER A 102 20.63 13.66 46.68
CA SER A 102 20.09 14.73 45.83
C SER A 102 20.80 14.84 44.49
N PHE A 103 22.12 14.63 44.46
CA PHE A 103 22.89 14.61 43.22
C PHE A 103 22.52 13.39 42.36
N TYR A 104 22.39 12.22 42.98
CA TYR A 104 21.92 11.00 42.30
C TYR A 104 20.52 11.19 41.70
N GLU A 105 19.55 11.68 42.47
CA GLU A 105 18.18 11.89 41.99
C GLU A 105 18.12 12.86 40.80
N LYS A 106 18.89 13.96 40.85
CA LYS A 106 19.02 14.90 39.74
C LYS A 106 19.54 14.20 38.47
N LYS A 107 20.64 13.45 38.57
CA LYS A 107 21.24 12.76 37.41
C LYS A 107 20.35 11.64 36.88
N ARG A 108 19.72 10.87 37.77
CA ARG A 108 18.75 9.84 37.41
C ARG A 108 17.60 10.43 36.59
N LYS A 109 17.07 11.58 36.99
CA LYS A 109 16.01 12.28 36.23
C LYS A 109 16.49 12.70 34.85
N GLU A 110 17.64 13.37 34.75
CA GLU A 110 18.23 13.78 33.46
C GLU A 110 18.46 12.60 32.50
N TYR A 111 18.88 11.44 33.01
CA TYR A 111 19.09 10.25 32.19
C TYR A 111 17.79 9.57 31.76
N ARG A 112 16.77 9.55 32.63
CA ARG A 112 15.44 9.03 32.29
C ARG A 112 14.76 9.85 31.18
N GLU A 113 14.86 11.18 31.24
CA GLU A 113 14.35 12.07 30.17
C GLU A 113 15.02 11.79 28.81
N LYS A 114 16.34 11.50 28.81
CA LYS A 114 17.05 11.11 27.59
C LYS A 114 16.61 9.74 27.07
N GLN A 115 16.37 8.79 27.97
CA GLN A 115 15.84 7.47 27.64
C GLN A 115 14.46 7.56 26.99
N GLU A 116 13.53 8.37 27.52
CA GLU A 116 12.20 8.59 26.92
C GLU A 116 12.26 9.19 25.51
N ILE A 117 13.23 10.06 25.23
CA ILE A 117 13.45 10.58 23.87
C ILE A 117 13.91 9.46 22.93
N LEU A 118 14.82 8.59 23.38
CA LEU A 118 15.33 7.46 22.59
C LEU A 118 14.23 6.43 22.33
N GLU A 119 13.40 6.10 23.33
CA GLU A 119 12.27 5.18 23.17
C GLU A 119 11.28 5.65 22.09
N ARG A 120 10.91 6.94 22.11
CA ARG A 120 10.04 7.51 21.06
C ARG A 120 10.66 7.40 19.66
N LYS A 121 11.98 7.57 19.54
CA LYS A 121 12.68 7.43 18.26
C LYS A 121 12.70 5.97 17.77
N MET A 122 12.78 5.00 18.68
CA MET A 122 12.79 3.57 18.34
C MET A 122 11.43 3.08 17.83
N ILE A 123 10.31 3.60 18.35
CA ILE A 123 8.94 3.18 17.95
C ILE A 123 8.59 3.62 16.52
N ASN A 124 8.97 4.83 16.10
CA ASN A 124 8.46 5.45 14.88
C ASN A 124 9.01 4.91 13.54
N THR A 125 9.96 3.97 13.53
CA THR A 125 10.83 3.78 12.36
C THR A 125 10.59 2.48 11.55
N ARG A 126 9.98 1.42 12.12
CA ARG A 126 10.02 0.08 11.50
C ARG A 126 8.75 -0.35 10.77
N GLU A 127 7.57 -0.03 11.28
CA GLU A 127 6.30 -0.59 10.75
C GLU A 127 5.83 0.05 9.44
N ALA A 128 6.17 1.32 9.20
CA ALA A 128 5.68 2.07 8.04
C ALA A 128 6.34 1.62 6.72
N ASP A 129 7.61 1.21 6.75
CA ASP A 129 8.37 0.91 5.54
C ASP A 129 8.19 -0.51 5.02
N GLU A 130 8.02 -1.49 5.91
CA GLU A 130 7.74 -2.88 5.53
C GLU A 130 6.36 -2.99 4.88
N ALA A 131 5.35 -2.32 5.46
CA ALA A 131 4.02 -2.25 4.88
C ALA A 131 4.01 -1.56 3.50
N TYR A 132 4.80 -0.49 3.33
CA TYR A 132 4.93 0.20 2.06
C TYR A 132 5.48 -0.71 0.94
N TYR A 133 6.58 -1.43 1.21
CA TYR A 133 7.19 -2.33 0.22
C TYR A 133 6.25 -3.46 -0.20
N ILE A 134 5.62 -4.13 0.78
CA ILE A 134 4.67 -5.23 0.51
C ILE A 134 3.50 -4.73 -0.34
N ASN A 135 2.96 -3.55 -0.01
CA ASN A 135 1.84 -2.96 -0.73
C ASN A 135 2.23 -2.54 -2.15
N ALA A 136 3.40 -1.94 -2.34
CA ALA A 136 3.89 -1.55 -3.67
C ALA A 136 4.07 -2.76 -4.58
N ASN A 137 4.73 -3.81 -4.07
CA ASN A 137 4.94 -5.05 -4.81
C ASN A 137 3.59 -5.73 -5.16
N TYR A 138 2.64 -5.75 -4.22
CA TYR A 138 1.30 -6.29 -4.47
C TYR A 138 0.58 -5.53 -5.58
N VAL A 139 0.59 -4.20 -5.55
CA VAL A 139 -0.08 -3.38 -6.58
C VAL A 139 0.54 -3.57 -7.96
N LEU A 140 1.88 -3.58 -8.07
CA LEU A 140 2.58 -3.78 -9.35
C LEU A 140 2.29 -5.17 -9.96
N ASN A 141 2.30 -6.21 -9.13
CA ASN A 141 1.94 -7.57 -9.55
C ASN A 141 0.46 -7.66 -9.95
N LEU A 142 -0.42 -6.96 -9.24
CA LEU A 142 -1.84 -6.95 -9.59
C LEU A 142 -2.05 -6.24 -10.93
N ALA A 143 -1.44 -5.08 -11.14
CA ALA A 143 -1.57 -4.31 -12.39
C ALA A 143 -1.08 -5.08 -13.62
N SER A 144 0.06 -5.79 -13.53
CA SER A 144 0.58 -6.59 -14.66
C SER A 144 -0.27 -7.80 -15.02
N ARG A 145 -0.99 -8.37 -14.04
CA ARG A 145 -1.76 -9.61 -14.23
C ARG A 145 -3.26 -9.41 -14.14
N ALA A 146 -3.73 -8.18 -13.98
CA ALA A 146 -5.14 -7.88 -13.69
C ALA A 146 -6.07 -8.43 -14.77
N SER A 147 -5.72 -8.30 -16.05
CA SER A 147 -6.56 -8.78 -17.15
C SER A 147 -6.63 -10.31 -17.19
N GLU A 148 -5.50 -10.99 -17.06
CA GLU A 148 -5.42 -12.46 -17.01
C GLU A 148 -6.17 -13.04 -15.79
N LEU A 149 -5.99 -12.41 -14.63
CA LEU A 149 -6.69 -12.78 -13.41
C LEU A 149 -8.18 -12.52 -13.55
N PHE A 150 -8.58 -11.40 -14.15
CA PHE A 150 -9.98 -11.08 -14.36
C PHE A 150 -10.65 -12.07 -15.31
N GLU A 151 -10.01 -12.41 -16.45
CA GLU A 151 -10.53 -13.35 -17.43
C GLU A 151 -10.78 -14.74 -16.85
N SER A 152 -9.79 -15.26 -16.11
CA SER A 152 -9.80 -16.60 -15.54
C SER A 152 -10.54 -16.74 -14.20
N SER A 153 -11.04 -15.63 -13.63
CA SER A 153 -11.66 -15.60 -12.31
C SER A 153 -13.15 -15.89 -12.32
N GLU A 154 -13.60 -16.55 -11.25
CA GLU A 154 -15.01 -16.66 -10.88
C GLU A 154 -15.60 -15.28 -10.49
N LEU A 155 -16.93 -15.19 -10.48
CA LEU A 155 -17.67 -13.92 -10.35
C LEU A 155 -17.30 -13.11 -9.08
N GLU A 156 -17.11 -13.76 -7.93
CA GLU A 156 -16.75 -13.06 -6.70
C GLU A 156 -15.34 -12.50 -6.75
N GLN A 157 -14.39 -13.22 -7.34
CA GLN A 157 -13.01 -12.78 -7.54
C GLN A 157 -12.96 -11.61 -8.53
N LYS A 158 -13.74 -11.66 -9.61
CA LYS A 158 -13.91 -10.52 -10.53
C LYS A 158 -14.39 -9.26 -9.80
N ARG A 159 -15.36 -9.40 -8.90
CA ARG A 159 -15.86 -8.27 -8.08
C ARG A 159 -14.80 -7.73 -7.13
N ILE A 160 -13.98 -8.59 -6.54
CA ILE A 160 -12.86 -8.18 -5.68
C ILE A 160 -11.87 -7.35 -6.51
N LEU A 161 -11.42 -7.87 -7.65
CA LEU A 161 -10.49 -7.16 -8.55
C LEU A 161 -11.02 -5.78 -8.95
N ILE A 162 -12.29 -5.70 -9.35
CA ILE A 162 -12.95 -4.43 -9.69
C ILE A 162 -12.92 -3.49 -8.49
N LYS A 163 -13.33 -3.93 -7.29
CA LYS A 163 -13.37 -3.08 -6.10
C LYS A 163 -11.99 -2.68 -5.58
N THR A 164 -10.96 -3.44 -5.89
CA THR A 164 -9.58 -3.12 -5.52
C THR A 164 -9.02 -2.00 -6.40
N ALA A 165 -9.34 -1.99 -7.69
CA ALA A 165 -8.72 -1.09 -8.66
C ALA A 165 -9.60 0.10 -9.08
N LEU A 166 -10.93 -0.02 -9.01
CA LEU A 166 -11.88 0.92 -9.58
C LEU A 166 -12.90 1.43 -8.55
N GLN A 167 -13.29 2.69 -8.69
CA GLN A 167 -14.36 3.33 -7.92
C GLN A 167 -15.26 4.17 -8.82
N ASN A 168 -16.36 4.70 -8.27
CA ASN A 168 -17.33 5.54 -8.97
C ASN A 168 -17.87 4.93 -10.28
N LEU A 169 -18.01 3.61 -10.29
CA LEU A 169 -18.48 2.84 -11.44
C LEU A 169 -19.92 3.24 -11.81
N THR A 170 -20.08 3.78 -13.02
CA THR A 170 -21.37 4.14 -13.59
C THR A 170 -21.46 3.66 -15.03
N ILE A 171 -22.68 3.42 -15.52
CA ILE A 171 -22.90 3.02 -16.91
C ILE A 171 -23.84 4.03 -17.53
N ASP A 172 -23.42 4.61 -18.65
CA ASP A 172 -24.21 5.52 -19.47
C ASP A 172 -24.17 5.07 -20.93
N ASP A 173 -25.34 4.91 -21.55
CA ASP A 173 -25.50 4.45 -22.94
C ASP A 173 -24.58 3.27 -23.34
N GLU A 174 -24.56 2.21 -22.53
CA GLU A 174 -23.71 1.00 -22.68
C GLU A 174 -22.21 1.19 -22.42
N ASN A 175 -21.74 2.38 -22.06
CA ASN A 175 -20.34 2.66 -21.74
C ASN A 175 -20.11 2.70 -20.22
N LEU A 176 -19.05 2.03 -19.77
CA LEU A 176 -18.61 2.03 -18.39
C LEU A 176 -17.72 3.25 -18.10
N HIS A 177 -18.13 4.05 -17.12
CA HIS A 177 -17.35 5.14 -16.56
C HIS A 177 -16.83 4.74 -15.18
N TYR A 178 -15.59 5.14 -14.87
CA TYR A 178 -14.90 4.72 -13.67
C TYR A 178 -13.80 5.72 -13.31
N ASP A 179 -13.40 5.71 -12.04
CA ASP A 179 -12.17 6.32 -11.56
C ASP A 179 -11.23 5.22 -11.04
N TRP A 180 -9.93 5.39 -11.25
CA TRP A 180 -8.93 4.52 -10.63
C TRP A 180 -8.81 4.80 -9.13
N ILE A 181 -8.65 3.73 -8.34
CA ILE A 181 -8.29 3.82 -6.93
C ILE A 181 -6.77 4.00 -6.82
N LYS A 182 -6.30 4.84 -5.89
CA LYS A 182 -4.86 4.96 -5.62
C LYS A 182 -4.26 3.65 -5.08
N PRO A 183 -3.10 3.19 -5.58
CA PRO A 183 -2.20 3.87 -6.53
C PRO A 183 -2.32 3.39 -8.00
N PHE A 184 -3.43 2.76 -8.41
CA PHE A 184 -3.64 2.32 -9.79
C PHE A 184 -3.78 3.49 -10.78
N ASP A 185 -4.19 4.67 -10.31
CA ASP A 185 -4.24 5.92 -11.07
C ASP A 185 -2.86 6.31 -11.60
N VAL A 186 -1.83 6.27 -10.75
CA VAL A 186 -0.45 6.59 -11.12
C VAL A 186 0.07 5.60 -12.17
N ILE A 187 -0.30 4.32 -12.07
CA ILE A 187 0.07 3.29 -13.05
C ILE A 187 -0.63 3.56 -14.39
N ALA A 188 -1.92 3.87 -14.36
CA ALA A 188 -2.67 4.20 -15.57
C ALA A 188 -2.14 5.46 -16.27
N GLU A 189 -1.82 6.51 -15.52
CA GLU A 189 -1.21 7.73 -16.04
C GLU A 189 0.16 7.45 -16.66
N SER A 190 0.99 6.66 -15.96
CA SER A 190 2.33 6.35 -16.43
C SER A 190 2.29 5.50 -17.70
N VAL A 191 1.44 4.47 -17.83
CA VAL A 191 1.29 3.68 -19.07
C VAL A 191 0.85 4.54 -20.25
N ASN A 192 -0.06 5.49 -20.02
CA ASN A 192 -0.56 6.39 -21.06
C ASN A 192 0.46 7.47 -21.47
N SER A 193 1.37 7.85 -20.58
CA SER A 193 2.53 8.67 -20.93
C SER A 193 3.63 7.75 -21.50
N THR A 194 3.88 7.78 -22.81
CA THR A 194 4.89 6.93 -23.48
C THR A 194 6.35 7.32 -23.12
N THR A 195 6.67 7.44 -21.83
CA THR A 195 7.96 7.94 -21.32
C THR A 195 8.43 7.07 -20.15
N TRP A 196 8.50 5.76 -20.35
CA TRP A 196 9.01 4.85 -19.31
C TRP A 196 10.55 4.77 -19.27
N LEU A 197 11.25 5.14 -20.36
CA LEU A 197 12.71 5.03 -20.46
C LEU A 197 13.31 6.16 -21.29
N ARG A 198 13.37 7.38 -20.73
CA ARG A 198 14.50 8.26 -21.04
C ARG A 198 15.52 8.11 -19.92
N VAL A 199 16.32 7.07 -20.02
CA VAL A 199 17.67 7.09 -19.46
C VAL A 199 18.42 8.12 -20.31
N GLU A 200 18.70 9.29 -19.74
CA GLU A 200 19.67 10.21 -20.34
C GLU A 200 21.06 9.58 -20.17
N ASP A 201 21.79 9.45 -21.29
CA ASP A 201 23.19 9.05 -21.36
C ASP A 201 24.12 10.03 -20.60
#